data_AF-A0AAW9SMV0-F1
#
_entry.id   AF-A0AAW9SMV0-F1
#
_cell.length_a   1.000
_cell.length_b   1.000
_cell.length_c   1.000
_cell.angle_alpha   90.00
_cell.angle_beta   90.00
_cell.angle_gamma   90.00
#
_symmetry.space_group_name_H-M   'P 1'
#
loop_
_entity.id
_entity.type
_entity.pdbx_description
1 polymer ?
#
loop_
_entity_poly.entity_id
_entity_poly.type
_entity_poly.pdbx_seq_one_letter_code
_entity_poly.pdbx_strand_id
1 'polypeptide(L)'
;MTPPIEDSARKTFAAGLLFLFMAGAGWLLLRHSIALFSGNQMPGDPGPFFLSQLCLIILATVGFVLLVIGAWSWARDAQRHRHTGAIVAMLREWSLSAGFVLTLLTMPAAMRLLGTPAAVALFSIFWIYVLLVSISGHSWRNLIEAAAFGTATAAFIHLFFVRLLTLPLPV
;
A
#
# COMPACT_ATOMS: atom_id res chain seq x y z
N MET A 1 -4.98 23.25 2.63
CA MET A 1 -4.22 21.98 2.72
C MET A 1 -3.90 21.57 1.30
N THR A 2 -2.63 21.36 0.99
CA THR A 2 -2.20 20.81 -0.29
C THR A 2 -2.58 19.32 -0.33
N PRO A 3 -3.05 18.79 -1.48
CA PRO A 3 -3.36 17.38 -1.58
C PRO A 3 -2.08 16.55 -1.39
N PRO A 4 -2.11 15.49 -0.55
CA PRO A 4 -0.91 14.76 -0.16
C PRO A 4 -0.30 13.90 -1.27
N ILE A 5 -1.07 13.60 -2.33
CA ILE A 5 -0.60 12.81 -3.48
C ILE A 5 -0.31 13.75 -4.65
N GLU A 6 0.98 14.04 -4.86
CA GLU A 6 1.50 14.76 -6.04
C GLU A 6 0.82 16.13 -6.28
N ASP A 7 0.38 16.80 -5.21
CA ASP A 7 -0.44 18.02 -5.27
C ASP A 7 -1.65 17.89 -6.22
N SER A 8 -2.15 16.67 -6.41
CA SER A 8 -3.28 16.36 -7.29
C SER A 8 -4.49 15.93 -6.50
N ALA A 9 -5.51 16.78 -6.49
CA ALA A 9 -6.81 16.52 -5.89
C ALA A 9 -7.48 15.25 -6.45
N ARG A 10 -7.40 15.05 -7.77
CA ARG A 10 -8.02 13.91 -8.46
C ARG A 10 -7.40 12.58 -8.07
N LYS A 11 -6.08 12.53 -7.95
CA LYS A 11 -5.36 11.30 -7.54
C LYS A 11 -5.60 10.97 -6.08
N THR A 12 -5.60 11.99 -5.22
CA THR A 12 -5.95 11.84 -3.80
C THR A 12 -7.38 11.29 -3.65
N PHE A 13 -8.33 11.81 -4.43
CA PHE A 13 -9.71 11.32 -4.44
C PHE A 13 -9.82 9.88 -4.96
N ALA A 14 -9.16 9.56 -6.08
CA ALA A 14 -9.15 8.22 -6.66
C ALA A 14 -8.53 7.17 -5.72
N ALA A 15 -7.43 7.52 -5.04
CA ALA A 15 -6.80 6.67 -4.03
C ALA A 15 -7.74 6.43 -2.83
N GLY A 16 -8.43 7.47 -2.35
CA GLY A 16 -9.45 7.33 -1.31
C GLY A 16 -10.59 6.39 -1.69
N LEU A 17 -11.10 6.52 -2.92
CA LEU A 17 -12.11 5.62 -3.48
C LEU A 17 -11.62 4.17 -3.58
N LEU A 18 -10.39 3.96 -4.04
CA LEU A 18 -9.80 2.62 -4.17
C LEU A 18 -9.66 1.95 -2.81
N PHE A 19 -9.18 2.66 -1.79
CA PHE A 19 -9.09 2.12 -0.43
C PHE A 19 -10.47 1.80 0.15
N LEU A 20 -11.47 2.65 -0.05
CA LEU A 20 -12.84 2.37 0.38
C LEU A 20 -13.45 1.17 -0.36
N PHE A 21 -13.18 1.03 -1.65
CA PHE A 21 -13.62 -0.11 -2.45
C PHE A 21 -12.97 -1.41 -1.96
N MET A 22 -11.66 -1.42 -1.76
CA MET A 22 -10.95 -2.58 -1.19
C MET A 22 -11.44 -2.91 0.22
N ALA A 23 -11.69 -1.91 1.06
CA ALA A 23 -12.24 -2.11 2.39
C ALA A 23 -13.64 -2.72 2.34
N GLY A 24 -14.50 -2.24 1.43
CA GLY A 24 -15.84 -2.79 1.22
C GLY A 24 -15.83 -4.23 0.70
N ALA A 25 -15.01 -4.52 -0.32
CA ALA A 25 -14.84 -5.88 -0.84
C ALA A 25 -14.28 -6.83 0.22
N GLY A 26 -13.25 -6.39 0.96
CA GLY A 26 -12.67 -7.15 2.06
C GLY A 26 -13.66 -7.39 3.20
N TRP A 27 -14.54 -6.42 3.49
CA TRP A 27 -15.60 -6.56 4.49
C TRP A 27 -16.65 -7.60 4.10
N LEU A 28 -17.08 -7.62 2.84
CA LEU A 28 -18.02 -8.62 2.32
C LEU A 28 -17.42 -10.04 2.40
N LEU A 29 -16.17 -10.19 1.98
CA LEU A 29 -15.44 -11.47 2.06
C LEU A 29 -15.28 -11.92 3.51
N LEU A 30 -14.92 -11.01 4.42
CA LEU A 30 -14.78 -11.32 5.84
C LEU A 30 -16.10 -11.75 6.46
N ARG A 31 -17.21 -11.09 6.10
CA ARG A 31 -18.55 -11.47 6.59
C ARG A 31 -18.95 -12.87 6.13
N HIS A 32 -18.59 -13.23 4.90
CA HIS A 32 -18.82 -14.58 4.37
C HIS A 32 -17.98 -15.63 5.12
N SER A 33 -16.70 -15.34 5.37
CA SER A 33 -15.80 -16.21 6.14
C SER A 33 -16.26 -16.40 7.59
N ILE A 34 -16.77 -15.35 8.25
CA ILE A 34 -17.33 -15.45 9.60
C ILE A 34 -18.58 -16.35 9.60
N ALA A 35 -19.47 -16.19 8.61
CA ALA A 35 -20.69 -16.99 8.52
C ALA A 35 -20.42 -18.49 8.28
N LEU A 36 -19.30 -18.82 7.63
CA LEU A 36 -18.87 -20.20 7.36
C LEU A 36 -18.00 -20.80 8.47
N PHE A 37 -17.66 -20.01 9.51
CA PHE A 37 -16.75 -20.46 10.55
C PHE A 37 -17.49 -21.26 11.63
N SER A 38 -17.16 -22.55 11.76
CA SER A 38 -17.72 -23.46 12.77
C SER A 38 -16.70 -23.84 13.86
N GLY A 39 -15.64 -23.06 14.06
CA GLY A 39 -14.55 -23.38 14.98
C GLY A 39 -14.84 -23.00 16.44
N ASN A 40 -14.33 -23.80 17.38
CA ASN A 40 -14.35 -23.48 18.81
C ASN A 40 -13.45 -22.27 19.09
N GLN A 41 -14.01 -21.21 19.69
CA GLN A 41 -13.24 -20.08 20.19
C GLN A 41 -12.57 -20.47 21.52
N MET A 42 -11.25 -20.31 21.62
CA MET A 42 -10.56 -20.44 22.90
C MET A 42 -10.90 -19.23 23.79
N PRO A 43 -11.20 -19.44 25.09
CA PRO A 43 -11.53 -18.34 25.99
C PRO A 43 -10.32 -17.40 26.15
N GLY A 44 -10.51 -16.12 25.81
CA GLY A 44 -9.48 -15.08 25.89
C GLY A 44 -8.81 -14.71 24.56
N ASP A 45 -9.07 -15.44 23.47
CA ASP A 45 -8.62 -15.06 22.12
C ASP A 45 -9.64 -14.07 21.49
N PRO A 46 -9.21 -12.86 21.03
CA PRO A 46 -10.08 -11.94 20.29
C PRO A 46 -10.64 -12.53 18.98
N GLY A 47 -10.16 -13.71 18.59
CA GLY A 47 -10.68 -14.51 17.50
C GLY A 47 -9.92 -14.26 16.20
N PRO A 48 -9.97 -15.23 15.25
CA PRO A 48 -9.12 -15.21 14.06
C PRO A 48 -9.41 -14.04 13.11
N PHE A 49 -10.54 -13.37 13.28
CA PHE A 49 -10.98 -12.27 12.41
C PHE A 49 -10.63 -10.88 12.94
N PHE A 50 -10.18 -10.75 14.21
CA PHE A 50 -9.95 -9.45 14.84
C PHE A 50 -8.91 -8.61 14.09
N LEU A 51 -7.78 -9.21 13.73
CA LEU A 51 -6.71 -8.54 12.98
C LEU A 51 -7.19 -8.09 11.59
N SER A 52 -7.97 -8.94 10.91
CA SER A 52 -8.55 -8.64 9.60
C SER A 52 -9.55 -7.49 9.68
N GLN A 53 -10.41 -7.47 10.71
CA GLN A 53 -11.34 -6.36 10.97
C GLN A 53 -10.58 -5.05 11.22
N LEU A 54 -9.55 -5.09 12.07
CA LEU A 54 -8.74 -3.91 12.40
C LEU A 54 -8.05 -3.36 11.14
N CYS A 55 -7.47 -4.24 10.31
CA CYS A 55 -6.85 -3.84 9.05
C CYS A 55 -7.85 -3.18 8.08
N LEU A 56 -9.06 -3.75 7.95
CA LEU A 56 -10.12 -3.16 7.13
C LEU A 56 -10.60 -1.80 7.68
N ILE A 57 -10.69 -1.66 9.00
CA ILE A 57 -11.06 -0.39 9.65
C ILE A 57 -10.01 0.69 9.35
N ILE A 58 -8.72 0.37 9.49
CA ILE A 58 -7.62 1.29 9.15
C ILE A 58 -7.69 1.66 7.66
N LEU A 59 -7.86 0.68 6.78
CA LEU A 59 -7.96 0.92 5.34
C LEU A 59 -9.14 1.84 5.00
N ALA A 60 -10.31 1.61 5.63
CA ALA A 60 -11.49 2.43 5.44
C ALA A 60 -11.31 3.86 5.96
N THR A 61 -10.70 4.04 7.14
CA THR A 61 -10.44 5.36 7.71
C THR A 61 -9.44 6.15 6.87
N VAL A 62 -8.34 5.53 6.44
CA VAL A 62 -7.37 6.16 5.54
C VAL A 62 -8.01 6.51 4.20
N GLY A 63 -8.80 5.60 3.62
CA GLY A 63 -9.54 5.85 2.38
C GLY A 63 -10.52 7.01 2.49
N PHE A 64 -11.27 7.07 3.59
CA PHE A 64 -12.22 8.16 3.86
C PHE A 64 -11.52 9.51 4.01
N VAL A 65 -10.42 9.58 4.78
CA VAL A 65 -9.63 10.80 4.95
C VAL A 65 -9.10 11.30 3.61
N LEU A 66 -8.53 10.41 2.79
CA LEU A 66 -8.04 10.77 1.46
C LEU A 66 -9.18 11.24 0.53
N LEU A 67 -10.35 10.62 0.61
CA LEU A 67 -11.51 11.02 -0.19
C LEU A 67 -11.99 12.43 0.19
N VAL A 68 -12.04 12.74 1.48
CA VAL A 68 -12.40 14.09 1.98
C VAL A 68 -11.37 15.13 1.54
N ILE A 69 -10.07 14.84 1.68
CA ILE A 69 -9.00 15.76 1.25
C ILE A 69 -9.03 15.96 -0.28
N GLY A 70 -9.21 14.89 -1.05
CA GLY A 70 -9.33 14.93 -2.51
C GLY A 70 -10.54 15.72 -2.98
N ALA A 71 -11.71 15.53 -2.36
CA ALA A 71 -12.92 16.28 -2.68
C ALA A 71 -12.78 17.77 -2.35
N TRP A 72 -12.18 18.09 -1.20
CA TRP A 72 -12.03 19.48 -0.76
C TRP A 72 -10.98 20.24 -1.58
N SER A 73 -9.92 19.57 -2.01
CA SER A 73 -8.91 20.13 -2.91
C SER A 73 -9.45 20.28 -4.35
N TRP A 74 -10.25 19.33 -4.83
CA TRP A 74 -10.85 19.42 -6.17
C TRP A 74 -11.83 20.61 -6.24
N ALA A 75 -12.62 20.84 -5.20
CA ALA A 75 -13.50 22.01 -5.11
C ALA A 75 -12.72 23.34 -5.16
N ARG A 76 -11.45 23.37 -4.72
CA ARG A 76 -10.58 24.57 -4.75
C ARG A 76 -9.78 24.70 -6.06
N ASP A 77 -9.36 23.59 -6.67
CA ASP A 77 -8.58 23.58 -7.91
C ASP A 77 -9.41 23.93 -9.14
N ALA A 78 -10.74 23.80 -9.08
CA ALA A 78 -11.65 24.24 -10.14
C ALA A 78 -11.53 25.75 -10.48
N GLN A 79 -10.90 26.55 -9.62
CA GLN A 79 -10.66 27.99 -9.85
C GLN A 79 -9.27 28.32 -10.42
N ARG A 80 -8.35 27.36 -10.56
CA ARG A 80 -6.93 27.65 -10.84
C ARG A 80 -6.27 26.59 -11.73
N HIS A 81 -6.26 26.86 -13.04
CA HIS A 81 -5.13 26.66 -13.99
C HIS A 81 -5.38 25.85 -15.29
N ARG A 82 -4.87 26.48 -16.35
CA ARG A 82 -4.74 26.08 -17.76
C ARG A 82 -3.64 25.02 -17.98
N HIS A 83 -3.72 24.40 -19.16
CA HIS A 83 -2.97 23.26 -19.70
C HIS A 83 -1.45 23.46 -19.95
N THR A 84 -0.71 22.35 -19.98
CA THR A 84 -0.19 21.63 -21.19
C THR A 84 1.14 20.87 -20.91
N GLY A 85 1.66 20.87 -19.67
CA GLY A 85 2.72 19.95 -19.23
C GLY A 85 2.21 18.73 -18.44
N ALA A 86 0.95 18.77 -18.01
CA ALA A 86 0.36 17.81 -17.08
C ALA A 86 0.13 16.41 -17.68
N ILE A 87 -0.03 16.29 -19.00
CA ILE A 87 -0.43 15.02 -19.63
C ILE A 87 0.73 14.03 -19.64
N VAL A 88 1.96 14.48 -19.89
CA VAL A 88 3.16 13.62 -19.90
C VAL A 88 3.55 13.19 -18.49
N ALA A 89 3.47 14.12 -17.52
CA ALA A 89 3.63 13.79 -16.10
C ALA A 89 2.55 12.79 -15.63
N MET A 90 1.28 13.05 -15.97
CA MET A 90 0.14 12.21 -15.63
C MET A 90 0.26 10.79 -16.21
N LEU A 91 0.73 10.64 -17.46
CA LEU A 91 0.99 9.35 -18.09
C LEU A 91 2.13 8.59 -17.39
N ARG A 92 3.21 9.30 -17.03
CA ARG A 92 4.34 8.72 -16.29
C ARG A 92 3.92 8.27 -14.89
N GLU A 93 3.14 9.07 -14.18
CA GLU A 93 2.62 8.75 -12.84
C GLU A 93 1.61 7.59 -12.87
N TRP A 94 0.73 7.52 -13.88
CA TRP A 94 -0.14 6.37 -14.11
C TRP A 94 0.66 5.09 -14.39
N SER A 95 1.72 5.16 -15.19
CA SER A 95 2.55 3.98 -15.50
C SER A 95 3.29 3.44 -14.26
N LEU A 96 3.77 4.32 -13.39
CA LEU A 96 4.42 3.94 -12.14
C LEU A 96 3.43 3.35 -11.15
N SER A 97 2.23 3.94 -11.03
CA SER A 97 1.16 3.44 -10.18
C SER A 97 0.64 2.07 -10.65
N ALA A 98 0.40 1.91 -11.96
CA ALA A 98 -0.01 0.63 -12.54
C ALA A 98 1.07 -0.44 -12.35
N GLY A 99 2.34 -0.09 -12.55
CA GLY A 99 3.47 -0.98 -12.26
C GLY A 99 3.49 -1.42 -10.80
N PHE A 100 3.27 -0.50 -9.85
CA PHE A 100 3.25 -0.79 -8.42
C PHE A 100 2.15 -1.78 -8.05
N VAL A 101 0.94 -1.53 -8.52
CA VAL A 101 -0.20 -2.44 -8.33
C VAL A 101 0.08 -3.82 -8.92
N LEU A 102 0.69 -3.88 -10.11
CA LEU A 102 1.00 -5.14 -10.77
C LEU A 102 2.06 -5.94 -10.00
N THR A 103 3.10 -5.27 -9.48
CA THR A 103 4.08 -5.93 -8.61
C THR A 103 3.48 -6.39 -7.27
N LEU A 104 2.53 -5.63 -6.69
CA LEU A 104 1.79 -6.05 -5.50
C LEU A 104 0.98 -7.32 -5.73
N LEU A 105 0.34 -7.47 -6.90
CA LEU A 105 -0.38 -8.68 -7.27
C LEU A 105 0.52 -9.91 -7.36
N THR A 106 1.79 -9.73 -7.75
CA THR A 106 2.77 -10.82 -7.81
C THR A 106 3.43 -11.14 -6.46
N MET A 107 3.27 -10.26 -5.47
CA MET A 107 3.94 -10.34 -4.17
C MET A 107 3.57 -11.58 -3.34
N PRO A 108 2.31 -12.07 -3.31
CA PRO A 108 1.96 -13.32 -2.64
C PRO A 108 2.67 -14.55 -3.22
N ALA A 109 2.87 -14.58 -4.54
CA ALA A 109 3.62 -15.67 -5.18
C ALA A 109 5.11 -15.57 -4.84
N ALA A 110 5.68 -14.36 -4.85
CA ALA A 110 7.07 -14.12 -4.47
C ALA A 110 7.34 -14.51 -3.01
N MET A 111 6.45 -14.17 -2.08
CA MET A 111 6.56 -14.55 -0.66
C MET A 111 6.54 -16.07 -0.45
N ARG A 112 5.78 -16.81 -1.27
CA ARG A 112 5.74 -18.28 -1.21
C ARG A 112 7.02 -18.94 -1.73
N LEU A 113 7.72 -18.31 -2.67
CA LEU A 113 8.92 -18.86 -3.29
C LEU A 113 10.21 -18.48 -2.57
N LEU A 114 10.31 -17.23 -2.10
CA LEU A 114 11.54 -16.63 -1.58
C LEU A 114 11.53 -16.44 -0.06
N GLY A 115 10.38 -16.61 0.58
CA GLY A 115 10.17 -16.24 1.97
C GLY A 115 9.70 -14.78 2.11
N THR A 116 8.87 -14.55 3.11
CA THR A 116 8.25 -13.23 3.40
C THR A 116 9.28 -12.09 3.55
N PRO A 117 10.36 -12.22 4.33
CA PRO A 117 11.30 -11.11 4.51
C PRO A 117 12.12 -10.80 3.25
N ALA A 118 12.55 -11.81 2.50
CA ALA A 118 13.33 -11.61 1.27
C ALA A 118 12.48 -11.03 0.13
N ALA A 119 11.25 -11.48 -0.02
CA ALA A 119 10.32 -10.95 -1.01
C ALA A 119 10.01 -9.46 -0.75
N VAL A 120 9.81 -9.06 0.51
CA VAL A 120 9.59 -7.66 0.85
C VAL A 120 10.87 -6.83 0.68
N ALA A 121 12.04 -7.37 1.03
CA ALA A 121 13.31 -6.70 0.79
C ALA A 121 13.46 -6.33 -0.69
N LEU A 122 13.34 -7.31 -1.58
CA LEU A 122 13.52 -7.11 -3.02
C LEU A 122 12.49 -6.14 -3.60
N PHE A 123 11.23 -6.26 -3.17
CA PHE A 123 10.18 -5.33 -3.56
C PHE A 123 10.51 -3.88 -3.17
N SER A 124 10.91 -3.67 -1.91
CA SER A 124 11.27 -2.35 -1.41
C SER A 124 12.50 -1.78 -2.10
N ILE A 125 13.57 -2.57 -2.31
CA ILE A 125 14.78 -2.15 -3.04
C ILE A 125 14.40 -1.71 -4.45
N PHE A 126 13.63 -2.53 -5.16
CA PHE A 126 13.25 -2.25 -6.55
C PHE A 126 12.44 -0.95 -6.66
N TRP A 127 11.39 -0.78 -5.86
CA TRP A 127 10.53 0.39 -5.96
C TRP A 127 11.18 1.67 -5.47
N ILE A 128 11.98 1.62 -4.41
CA ILE A 128 12.71 2.79 -3.92
C ILE A 128 13.76 3.22 -4.93
N TYR A 129 14.44 2.26 -5.55
CA TYR A 129 15.37 2.57 -6.62
C TYR A 129 14.68 3.23 -7.82
N VAL A 130 13.55 2.68 -8.29
CA VAL A 130 12.75 3.27 -9.38
C VAL A 130 12.29 4.69 -9.03
N LEU A 131 11.84 4.92 -7.80
CA LEU A 131 11.42 6.23 -7.32
C LEU A 131 12.59 7.22 -7.25
N LEU A 132 13.73 6.83 -6.68
CA LEU A 132 14.93 7.69 -6.62
C LEU A 132 15.47 8.03 -8.01
N VAL A 133 15.50 7.06 -8.94
CA VAL A 133 15.91 7.31 -10.33
C VAL A 133 14.92 8.24 -11.03
N SER A 134 13.63 8.16 -10.70
CA SER A 134 12.61 8.99 -11.33
C SER A 134 12.69 10.48 -10.94
N ILE A 135 13.22 10.78 -9.76
CA ILE A 135 13.34 12.13 -9.18
C ILE A 135 14.74 12.70 -9.43
N SER A 136 15.79 11.91 -9.18
CA SER A 136 17.18 12.39 -9.08
C SER A 136 18.07 11.93 -10.24
N GLY A 137 17.54 11.12 -11.17
CA GLY A 137 18.33 10.47 -12.23
C GLY A 137 19.08 9.24 -11.74
N HIS A 138 19.72 8.53 -12.67
CA HIS A 138 20.46 7.30 -12.36
C HIS A 138 21.77 7.64 -11.63
N SER A 139 21.95 7.08 -10.43
CA SER A 139 23.17 7.22 -9.62
C SER A 139 23.41 5.95 -8.83
N TRP A 140 24.69 5.55 -8.72
CA TRP A 140 25.13 4.43 -7.87
C TRP A 140 24.77 4.65 -6.39
N ARG A 141 24.69 5.92 -5.95
CA ARG A 141 24.26 6.24 -4.57
C ARG A 141 22.82 5.83 -4.31
N ASN A 142 21.94 5.99 -5.31
CA ASN A 142 20.53 5.62 -5.20
C ASN A 142 20.32 4.11 -5.05
N LEU A 143 21.22 3.30 -5.65
CA LEU A 143 21.21 1.85 -5.49
C LEU A 143 21.58 1.45 -4.06
N ILE A 144 22.57 2.11 -3.46
CA ILE A 144 23.01 1.86 -2.08
C ILE A 144 21.92 2.29 -1.09
N GLU A 145 21.31 3.46 -1.28
CA GLU A 145 20.21 3.95 -0.44
C GLU A 145 18.99 3.01 -0.52
N ALA A 146 18.65 2.53 -1.71
CA ALA A 146 17.57 1.55 -1.91
C ALA A 146 17.89 0.20 -1.26
N ALA A 147 19.12 -0.30 -1.40
CA ALA A 147 19.58 -1.55 -0.78
C ALA A 147 19.57 -1.46 0.76
N ALA A 148 20.01 -0.34 1.32
CA ALA A 148 19.98 -0.10 2.77
C ALA A 148 18.54 -0.03 3.30
N PHE A 149 17.63 0.63 2.58
CA PHE A 149 16.23 0.68 2.99
C PHE A 149 15.57 -0.70 2.92
N GLY A 150 15.81 -1.45 1.85
CA GLY A 150 15.26 -2.79 1.68
C GLY A 150 15.71 -3.77 2.75
N THR A 151 17.00 -3.76 3.10
CA THR A 151 17.54 -4.59 4.18
C THR A 151 16.99 -4.18 5.55
N ALA A 152 16.87 -2.89 5.83
CA ALA A 152 16.23 -2.39 7.06
C ALA A 152 14.76 -2.83 7.16
N THR A 153 14.01 -2.78 6.05
CA THR A 153 12.61 -3.21 6.00
C THR A 153 12.49 -4.72 6.24
N ALA A 154 13.36 -5.52 5.64
CA ALA A 154 13.41 -6.96 5.84
C ALA A 154 13.72 -7.33 7.29
N ALA A 155 14.71 -6.65 7.89
CA ALA A 155 15.07 -6.83 9.29
C ALA A 155 13.91 -6.44 10.22
N PHE A 156 13.22 -5.34 9.93
CA PHE A 156 12.03 -4.91 10.66
C PHE A 156 10.92 -5.95 10.60
N ILE A 157 10.59 -6.47 9.41
CA ILE A 157 9.55 -7.50 9.26
C ILE A 157 9.94 -8.78 9.99
N HIS A 158 11.18 -9.21 9.86
CA HIS A 158 11.66 -10.40 10.55
C HIS A 158 11.59 -10.24 12.07
N LEU A 159 12.05 -9.11 12.61
CA LEU A 159 11.97 -8.84 14.05
C LEU A 159 10.54 -8.75 14.55
N PHE A 160 9.69 -7.98 13.87
CA PHE A 160 8.37 -7.65 14.38
C PHE A 160 7.36 -8.78 14.16
N PHE A 161 7.31 -9.35 12.95
CA PHE A 161 6.27 -10.32 12.60
C PHE A 161 6.66 -11.77 12.90
N VAL A 162 7.90 -12.14 12.63
CA VAL A 162 8.37 -13.51 12.86
C VAL A 162 8.79 -13.69 14.33
N ARG A 163 9.52 -12.73 14.90
CA ARG A 163 10.12 -12.87 16.24
C ARG A 163 9.23 -12.36 17.38
N LEU A 164 8.55 -11.22 17.20
CA LEU A 164 7.72 -10.58 18.22
C LEU A 164 6.27 -11.07 18.21
N LEU A 165 5.67 -11.19 17.02
CA LEU A 165 4.28 -11.62 16.86
C LEU A 165 4.12 -13.13 16.60
N THR A 166 5.23 -13.87 16.45
CA THR A 166 5.25 -15.33 16.20
C THR A 166 4.27 -15.78 15.10
N LEU A 167 4.07 -14.95 14.08
CA LEU A 167 3.15 -15.29 13.01
C LEU A 167 3.78 -16.39 12.15
N PRO A 168 3.05 -17.46 11.80
CA PRO A 168 3.52 -18.48 10.87
C PRO A 168 3.50 -17.90 9.45
N LEU A 169 4.44 -17.01 9.19
CA LEU A 169 4.72 -16.50 7.86
C LEU A 169 5.61 -17.51 7.15
N PRO A 170 5.43 -17.72 5.83
CA PRO A 170 6.36 -18.53 5.06
C PRO A 170 7.76 -17.92 5.15
N VAL A 171 8.67 -18.66 5.79
CA VAL A 171 10.06 -18.25 6.04
C VAL A 171 10.92 -18.63 4.85
#